data_AF-A0A815IZ24-F1
#
_entry.id   AF-A0A815IZ24-F1
#
_cell.length_a   1.000
_cell.length_b   1.000
_cell.length_c   1.000
_cell.angle_alpha   90.00
_cell.angle_beta   90.00
_cell.angle_gamma   90.00
#
_symmetry.space_group_name_H-M   'P 1'
#
loop_
_entity.id
_entity.type
_entity.pdbx_description
1 polymer ?
#
loop_
_entity_poly.entity_id
_entity_poly.type
_entity_poly.pdbx_seq_one_letter_code
_entity_poly.pdbx_strand_id
1 'polypeptide(L)'
;ENPSSAPLEPNHTHFILLDKGNSIVENIITTVAAKIEEKARNIMTQATAISMVQILVEGGIFSIDTVCEAVSSGVPLIVIDVSYELQ
;
A
#
# COMPACT_ATOMS: atom_id res chain seq x y z
N GLU A 1 -19.36 22.78 -1.55
CA GLU A 1 -18.15 21.94 -1.62
C GLU A 1 -18.58 20.52 -1.33
N ASN A 2 -18.49 19.61 -2.31
CA ASN A 2 -18.82 18.21 -2.06
C ASN A 2 -17.70 17.63 -1.18
N PRO A 3 -17.98 17.09 0.02
CA PRO A 3 -17.00 16.24 0.67
C PRO A 3 -16.85 15.03 -0.25
N SER A 4 -15.70 14.92 -0.92
CA SER A 4 -15.31 13.72 -1.65
C SER A 4 -15.03 12.60 -0.65
N SER A 5 -16.04 12.18 0.11
CA SER A 5 -15.96 11.04 1.00
C SER A 5 -16.21 9.79 0.16
N ALA A 6 -15.16 9.01 -0.09
CA ALA A 6 -15.35 7.65 -0.56
C ALA A 6 -15.90 6.80 0.61
N PRO A 7 -17.03 6.08 0.44
CA PRO A 7 -17.53 5.18 1.47
C PRO A 7 -16.56 4.01 1.70
N LEU A 8 -16.67 3.36 2.85
CA LEU A 8 -15.92 2.11 3.11
C LEU A 8 -16.41 1.01 2.16
N GLU A 9 -15.48 0.28 1.57
CA GLU A 9 -15.80 -0.80 0.64
C GLU A 9 -16.26 -2.07 1.38
N PRO A 10 -17.52 -2.54 1.18
CA PRO A 10 -18.12 -3.65 1.95
C PRO A 10 -17.43 -5.00 1.85
N ASN A 11 -16.63 -5.27 0.83
CA ASN A 11 -15.98 -6.58 0.66
C ASN A 11 -14.67 -6.74 1.45
N HIS A 12 -14.21 -5.71 2.17
CA HIS A 12 -13.06 -5.86 3.08
C HIS A 12 -13.44 -6.64 4.34
N THR A 13 -12.53 -7.49 4.80
CA THR A 13 -12.72 -8.27 6.03
C THR A 13 -12.33 -7.50 7.30
N HIS A 14 -11.38 -6.58 7.19
CA HIS A 14 -10.85 -5.79 8.29
C HIS A 14 -10.59 -4.36 7.83
N PHE A 15 -10.77 -3.40 8.73
CA PHE A 15 -10.49 -1.98 8.48
C PHE A 15 -9.47 -1.47 9.50
N ILE A 16 -8.49 -0.71 9.02
CA ILE A 16 -7.57 0.05 9.86
C ILE A 16 -7.89 1.52 9.63
N LEU A 17 -8.51 2.17 10.61
CA LEU A 17 -8.88 3.58 10.54
C LEU A 17 -7.77 4.42 11.16
N LEU A 18 -7.20 5.32 10.36
CA LEU A 18 -6.12 6.22 10.78
C LEU A 18 -6.70 7.60 11.07
N ASP A 19 -6.55 8.06 12.32
CA ASP A 19 -6.86 9.43 12.69
C ASP A 19 -5.58 10.27 12.66
N LYS A 20 -5.60 11.37 11.90
CA LYS A 20 -4.46 12.31 11.85
C LYS A 20 -4.57 13.42 12.90
N GLY A 21 -5.71 13.57 13.57
CA GLY A 21 -6.02 14.72 14.42
C GLY A 21 -5.68 16.05 13.71
N ASN A 22 -4.86 16.88 14.37
CA ASN A 22 -4.35 18.15 13.83
C ASN A 22 -2.92 18.07 13.23
N SER A 23 -2.46 16.87 12.86
CA SER A 23 -1.13 16.67 12.30
C SER A 23 -0.99 17.20 10.86
N ILE A 24 0.19 17.76 10.56
CA ILE A 24 0.61 18.22 9.22
C ILE A 24 1.19 17.06 8.39
N VAL A 25 1.18 15.82 8.89
CA VAL A 25 1.72 14.68 8.13
C VAL A 25 0.86 14.44 6.89
N GLU A 26 1.38 14.88 5.75
CA GLU A 26 0.92 14.49 4.43
C GLU A 26 1.16 12.97 4.27
N ASN A 27 0.21 12.25 3.68
CA ASN A 27 0.32 10.81 3.41
C ASN A 27 0.53 9.91 4.65
N ILE A 28 -0.24 10.15 5.72
CA ILE A 28 -0.28 9.29 6.92
C ILE A 28 -0.51 7.81 6.58
N ILE A 29 -1.31 7.53 5.55
CA ILE A 29 -1.62 6.17 5.10
C ILE A 29 -0.35 5.46 4.64
N THR A 30 0.42 6.07 3.73
CA THR A 30 1.66 5.50 3.19
C THR A 30 2.67 5.23 4.29
N THR A 31 2.86 6.19 5.20
CA THR A 31 3.82 6.04 6.31
C THR A 31 3.44 4.90 7.25
N VAL A 32 2.15 4.74 7.57
CA VAL A 32 1.69 3.65 8.45
C VAL A 32 1.75 2.31 7.73
N ALA A 33 1.39 2.25 6.46
CA ALA A 33 1.50 1.04 5.64
C ALA A 33 2.94 0.51 5.60
N ALA A 34 3.92 1.37 5.30
CA ALA A 34 5.33 1.00 5.25
C ALA A 34 5.84 0.39 6.58
N LYS A 35 5.42 0.95 7.73
CA LYS A 35 5.76 0.41 9.05
C LYS A 35 5.12 -0.94 9.35
N ILE A 36 3.88 -1.14 8.90
CA ILE A 36 3.19 -2.42 9.05
C ILE A 36 3.92 -3.49 8.22
N GLU A 37 4.24 -3.17 6.97
CA GLU A 37 4.96 -4.06 6.07
C GLU A 37 6.34 -4.43 6.60
N GLU A 38 7.11 -3.45 7.08
CA GLU A 38 8.43 -3.70 7.70
C GLU A 38 8.31 -4.64 8.90
N LYS A 39 7.36 -4.39 9.80
CA LYS A 39 7.12 -5.28 10.94
C LYS A 39 6.70 -6.67 10.48
N ALA A 40 5.81 -6.77 9.49
CA ALA A 40 5.33 -8.05 8.98
C ALA A 40 6.47 -8.89 8.39
N ARG A 41 7.40 -8.30 7.64
CA ARG A 41 8.59 -8.99 7.11
C ARG A 41 9.48 -9.58 8.21
N ASN A 42 9.57 -8.88 9.35
CA ASN A 42 10.38 -9.28 10.49
C ASN A 42 9.66 -10.27 11.43
N ILE A 43 8.38 -10.58 11.20
CA ILE A 43 7.69 -11.64 11.94
C ILE A 43 8.27 -12.98 11.49
N MET A 44 9.08 -13.57 12.36
CA MET A 44 9.56 -14.93 12.20
C MET A 44 8.44 -15.88 12.62
N THR A 45 7.83 -16.57 11.65
CA THR A 45 6.96 -17.70 11.98
C THR A 45 7.82 -18.89 12.37
N GLN A 46 7.26 -19.87 13.10
CA GLN A 46 8.00 -21.01 13.68
C GLN A 46 8.82 -21.85 12.68
N ALA A 47 8.70 -21.62 11.37
CA ALA A 47 9.44 -22.34 10.34
C ALA A 47 10.14 -21.46 9.28
N THR A 48 9.65 -20.26 8.96
CA THR A 48 10.23 -19.39 7.91
C THR A 48 9.88 -17.91 8.10
N ALA A 49 10.68 -17.02 7.48
CA ALA A 49 10.32 -15.61 7.34
C ALA A 49 9.08 -15.45 6.43
N ILE A 50 8.23 -14.46 6.73
CA ILE A 50 7.08 -14.11 5.89
C ILE A 50 7.62 -13.48 4.60
N SER A 51 7.31 -14.09 3.45
CA SER A 51 7.61 -13.51 2.14
C SER A 51 6.53 -12.50 1.76
N MET A 52 6.96 -11.37 1.19
CA MET A 52 6.08 -10.28 0.77
C MET A 52 6.31 -9.99 -0.70
N VAL A 53 5.25 -9.62 -1.42
CA VAL A 53 5.29 -9.20 -2.83
C VAL A 53 4.38 -7.98 -2.98
N GLN A 54 4.77 -7.02 -3.82
CA GLN A 54 3.93 -5.88 -4.17
C GLN A 54 3.37 -6.04 -5.59
N ILE A 55 2.11 -5.66 -5.79
CA ILE A 55 1.43 -5.68 -7.09
C ILE A 55 1.03 -4.25 -7.44
N LEU A 56 1.47 -3.77 -8.60
CA LEU A 56 1.05 -2.50 -9.18
C LEU A 56 0.13 -2.76 -10.36
N VAL A 57 -1.14 -2.38 -10.24
CA VAL A 57 -2.15 -2.50 -11.29
C VAL A 57 -2.28 -1.20 -12.08
N GLU A 58 -2.46 -0.09 -11.39
CA GLU A 58 -2.53 1.25 -11.97
C GLU A 58 -1.82 2.22 -11.01
N GLY A 59 -1.15 3.23 -11.53
CA GLY A 59 -0.34 4.13 -10.70
C GLY A 59 -0.18 5.53 -11.27
N GLY A 60 -0.15 6.52 -10.38
CA GLY A 60 0.23 7.90 -10.68
C GLY A 60 1.66 8.19 -10.21
N ILE A 61 2.09 9.45 -10.25
CA ILE A 61 3.44 9.88 -9.83
C ILE A 61 3.75 9.43 -8.38
N PHE A 62 2.76 9.48 -7.49
CA PHE A 62 2.90 9.05 -6.10
C PHE A 62 3.11 7.54 -5.91
N SER A 63 2.77 6.72 -6.91
CA SER A 63 3.00 5.27 -6.88
C SER A 63 4.46 4.91 -7.18
N ILE A 64 5.23 5.80 -7.83
CA ILE A 64 6.62 5.56 -8.20
C ILE A 64 7.53 5.53 -6.98
N ASP A 65 7.31 6.44 -6.01
CA ASP A 65 8.13 6.47 -4.79
C ASP A 65 8.00 5.18 -3.99
N THR A 66 6.77 4.68 -3.84
CA THR A 66 6.50 3.39 -3.16
C THR A 66 7.12 2.21 -3.91
N VAL A 67 7.10 2.24 -5.26
CA VAL A 67 7.75 1.22 -6.09
C VAL A 67 9.26 1.23 -5.89
N CYS A 68 9.90 2.40 -5.93
CA CYS A 68 11.34 2.55 -5.71
C CYS A 68 11.74 2.05 -4.31
N GLU A 69 10.95 2.36 -3.29
CA GLU A 69 11.18 1.90 -1.92
C GLU A 69 11.07 0.38 -1.80
N ALA A 70 10.06 -0.24 -2.42
CA ALA A 70 9.89 -1.69 -2.39
C ALA A 70 11.03 -2.44 -3.08
N VAL A 71 11.44 -1.99 -4.28
CA VAL A 71 12.56 -2.58 -5.01
C VAL A 71 13.86 -2.45 -4.21
N SER A 72 14.11 -1.26 -3.64
CA SER A 72 15.30 -1.01 -2.81
C SER A 72 15.33 -1.87 -1.54
N SER A 73 14.15 -2.24 -1.03
CA SER A 73 13.98 -3.08 0.16
C SER A 73 14.03 -4.58 -0.14
N GLY A 74 14.28 -4.97 -1.40
CA GLY A 74 14.34 -6.37 -1.84
C GLY A 74 12.96 -7.06 -1.91
N VAL A 75 11.88 -6.27 -1.93
CA VAL A 75 10.51 -6.78 -2.10
C VAL A 75 10.25 -6.97 -3.59
N PRO A 76 9.92 -8.19 -4.07
CA PRO A 76 9.55 -8.41 -5.45
C PRO A 76 8.34 -7.56 -5.85
N LEU A 77 8.41 -6.95 -7.04
CA LEU A 77 7.34 -6.14 -7.61
C LEU A 77 6.81 -6.80 -8.88
N ILE A 78 5.48 -6.95 -8.94
CA ILE A 78 4.75 -7.38 -10.12
C ILE A 78 4.03 -6.15 -10.69
N VAL A 79 4.38 -5.75 -11.90
CA VAL A 79 3.71 -4.67 -12.63
C VAL A 79 2.75 -5.29 -13.65
N ILE A 80 1.48 -4.91 -13.57
CA ILE A 80 0.44 -5.35 -14.49
C ILE A 80 0.20 -4.22 -15.48
N ASP A 81 0.50 -4.49 -16.75
CA ASP A 81 0.14 -3.59 -17.85
C ASP A 81 -1.35 -3.77 -18.16
N VAL A 82 -2.15 -2.77 -17.78
CA VAL A 82 -3.57 -2.70 -18.12
C VAL A 82 -3.70 -1.90 -19.41
N SER A 83 -3.31 -2.52 -20.52
CA SER A 83 -3.58 -1.97 -21.84
C SER A 83 -5.10 -2.01 -22.06
N TYR A 84 -5.75 -0.85 -21.95
CA TYR A 84 -7.14 -0.71 -22.38
C TYR A 84 -7.18 -0.87 -23.92
N GLU A 85 -7.48 -2.07 -24.42
CA GLU A 85 -8.03 -2.17 -25.77
C GLU A 85 -9.40 -1.48 -25.72
N LEU A 86 -9.45 -0.23 -26.18
CA LEU A 86 -10.70 0.45 -26.51
C LEU A 86 -11.39 -0.39 -27.61
N GLN A 87 -12.28 -1.29 -27.19
CA GLN A 87 -13.25 -1.96 -28.07
C GLN A 87 -14.43 -1.03 -28.36
#